data_AF-A0A8X7SDB6-F1
#
_entry.id   AF-A0A8X7SDB6-F1
#
_cell.length_a   1.000
_cell.length_b   1.000
_cell.length_c   1.000
_cell.angle_alpha   90.00
_cell.angle_beta   90.00
_cell.angle_gamma   90.00
#
_symmetry.space_group_name_H-M   'P 1'
#
loop_
_entity.id
_entity.type
_entity.pdbx_description
1 polymer ?
#
loop_
_entity_poly.entity_id
_entity_poly.type
_entity_poly.pdbx_seq_one_letter_code
_entity_poly.pdbx_strand_id
1 'polypeptide(L)'
;MLELRYLILPRFLHDKTKLELSNLVNLDFLWGFSVEHSSVTDLLCMTKPRTLCLHLSARFSSETLPSTLKELRNLEKLCLSRVPEVRRSFLFFRDQHQFPPHLSHISLFMCNMEEDPMPILEKLLHLKSVEFSSGAFDGRRMVSSKGGFPQLRALEIIGQEALEEWIVEEGSMPCLQTLAIDNCKMLEELPRGLK
;
A
#
# COMPACT_ATOMS: atom_id res chain seq x y z
N MET A 1 -31.00 6.91 -12.89
CA MET A 1 -30.91 5.81 -11.90
C MET A 1 -29.69 6.11 -11.04
N LEU A 2 -29.80 6.05 -9.71
CA LEU A 2 -28.65 6.30 -8.83
C LEU A 2 -27.81 5.01 -8.76
N GLU A 3 -26.51 5.14 -9.02
CA GLU A 3 -25.56 4.03 -8.96
C GLU A 3 -24.67 4.16 -7.71
N LEU A 4 -24.37 3.04 -7.05
CA LEU A 4 -23.51 3.03 -5.88
C LEU A 4 -22.06 3.37 -6.28
N ARG A 5 -21.50 4.42 -5.67
CA ARG A 5 -20.14 4.92 -5.93
C ARG A 5 -19.16 4.70 -4.77
N TYR A 6 -19.66 4.64 -3.55
CA TYR A 6 -18.83 4.52 -2.35
C TYR A 6 -19.34 3.34 -1.53
N LEU A 7 -18.45 2.37 -1.28
CA LEU A 7 -18.75 1.22 -0.45
C LEU A 7 -17.68 1.07 0.64
N ILE A 8 -18.13 0.99 1.88
CA ILE A 8 -17.30 0.69 3.04
C ILE A 8 -17.84 -0.62 3.61
N LEU A 9 -17.01 -1.66 3.57
CA LEU A 9 -17.32 -2.95 4.17
C LEU A 9 -16.84 -2.98 5.62
N PRO A 10 -17.53 -3.71 6.51
CA PRO A 10 -17.07 -3.93 7.88
C PRO A 10 -15.65 -4.52 7.88
N ARG A 11 -14.81 -4.07 8.84
CA ARG A 11 -13.46 -4.62 9.02
C ARG A 11 -13.48 -6.11 9.38
N PHE A 12 -14.50 -6.52 10.15
CA PHE A 12 -14.71 -7.89 10.59
C PHE A 12 -16.04 -8.39 10.03
N LEU A 13 -15.97 -9.44 9.23
CA LEU A 13 -17.13 -10.20 8.76
C LEU A 13 -17.06 -11.58 9.42
N HIS A 14 -18.21 -12.23 9.53
CA HIS A 14 -18.24 -13.60 10.04
C HIS A 14 -17.67 -14.54 8.96
N ASP A 15 -16.89 -15.56 9.35
CA ASP A 15 -16.26 -16.53 8.43
C ASP A 15 -17.21 -17.23 7.42
N LYS A 16 -18.52 -17.17 7.66
CA LYS A 16 -19.55 -17.77 6.78
C LYS A 16 -20.03 -16.78 5.72
N THR A 17 -19.70 -15.51 5.85
CA THR A 17 -20.10 -14.45 4.93
C THR A 17 -19.38 -14.63 3.60
N LYS A 18 -20.15 -14.58 2.51
CA LYS A 18 -19.62 -14.50 1.14
C LYS A 18 -20.28 -13.30 0.47
N LEU A 19 -19.46 -12.46 -0.13
CA LEU A 19 -19.86 -11.26 -0.84
C LEU A 19 -19.57 -11.45 -2.32
N GLU A 20 -20.55 -11.13 -3.15
CA GLU A 20 -20.42 -11.06 -4.60
C GLU A 20 -20.42 -9.59 -5.01
N LEU A 21 -19.24 -9.08 -5.38
CA LEU A 21 -19.05 -7.65 -5.66
C LEU A 21 -18.90 -7.35 -7.16
N SER A 22 -18.96 -8.38 -8.02
CA SER A 22 -18.82 -8.29 -9.48
C SER A 22 -19.83 -7.36 -10.15
N ASN A 23 -21.03 -7.21 -9.56
CA ASN A 23 -22.07 -6.32 -10.07
C ASN A 23 -21.81 -4.83 -9.77
N LEU A 24 -20.87 -4.50 -8.88
CA LEU A 24 -20.58 -3.14 -8.43
C LEU A 24 -19.55 -2.43 -9.33
N VAL A 25 -19.85 -2.39 -10.63
CA VAL A 25 -18.93 -1.90 -11.67
C VAL A 25 -18.69 -0.38 -11.61
N ASN A 26 -19.61 0.37 -11.00
CA ASN A 26 -19.63 1.83 -10.98
C ASN A 26 -19.04 2.48 -9.71
N LEU A 27 -18.47 1.71 -8.78
CA LEU A 27 -17.80 2.23 -7.58
C LEU A 27 -16.58 3.10 -7.94
N ASP A 28 -16.36 4.14 -7.15
CA ASP A 28 -15.20 5.04 -7.15
C ASP A 28 -14.30 4.75 -5.92
N PHE A 29 -14.90 4.27 -4.82
CA PHE A 29 -14.22 3.95 -3.56
C PHE A 29 -14.70 2.62 -2.98
N LEU A 30 -13.76 1.75 -2.63
CA LEU A 30 -14.02 0.48 -1.95
C LEU A 30 -13.06 0.30 -0.77
N TRP A 31 -13.62 0.29 0.44
CA TRP A 31 -12.86 0.04 1.67
C TRP A 31 -13.26 -1.27 2.34
N GLY A 32 -12.28 -1.93 2.93
CA GLY A 32 -12.48 -3.16 3.68
C GLY A 32 -12.71 -4.39 2.80
N PHE A 33 -12.25 -4.37 1.54
CA PHE A 33 -12.33 -5.55 0.69
C PHE A 33 -11.47 -6.67 1.30
N SER A 34 -12.13 -7.78 1.59
CA SER A 34 -11.51 -8.95 2.20
C SER A 34 -11.48 -10.09 1.19
N VAL A 35 -10.27 -10.56 0.89
CA VAL A 35 -10.01 -11.71 0.01
C VAL A 35 -10.54 -13.05 0.56
N GLU A 36 -10.95 -13.09 1.83
CA GLU A 36 -11.56 -14.28 2.45
C GLU A 36 -13.07 -14.34 2.19
N HIS A 37 -13.70 -13.16 2.14
CA HIS A 37 -15.15 -13.03 2.01
C HIS A 37 -15.57 -12.66 0.58
N SER A 38 -14.63 -12.34 -0.31
CA SER A 38 -14.87 -11.93 -1.70
C SER A 38 -13.84 -12.54 -2.65
N SER A 39 -14.21 -12.74 -3.91
CA SER A 39 -13.26 -13.19 -4.93
C SER A 39 -12.41 -12.02 -5.42
N VAL A 40 -11.09 -12.20 -5.51
CA VAL A 40 -10.19 -11.19 -6.13
C VAL A 40 -10.58 -10.89 -7.57
N THR A 41 -11.24 -11.82 -8.27
CA THR A 41 -11.73 -11.59 -9.64
C THR A 41 -12.85 -10.56 -9.70
N ASP A 42 -13.58 -10.32 -8.61
CA ASP A 42 -14.62 -9.29 -8.56
C ASP A 42 -14.03 -7.89 -8.76
N LEU A 43 -12.75 -7.69 -8.43
CA LEU A 43 -12.02 -6.46 -8.67
C LEU A 43 -11.77 -6.20 -10.16
N LEU A 44 -11.81 -7.21 -11.02
CA LEU A 44 -11.58 -7.05 -12.46
C LEU A 44 -12.78 -6.42 -13.18
N CYS A 45 -13.99 -6.58 -12.65
CA CYS A 45 -15.21 -6.00 -13.21
C CYS A 45 -15.34 -4.48 -12.95
N MET A 46 -14.43 -3.92 -12.16
CA MET A 46 -14.49 -2.59 -11.59
C MET A 46 -13.71 -1.59 -12.46
N THR A 47 -14.34 -1.06 -13.51
CA THR A 47 -13.66 -0.39 -14.64
C THR A 47 -13.47 1.13 -14.53
N LYS A 48 -13.81 1.76 -13.40
CA LYS A 48 -13.67 3.23 -13.16
C LYS A 48 -12.39 3.58 -12.37
N PRO A 49 -11.92 4.85 -12.39
CA PRO A 49 -10.78 5.28 -11.57
C PRO A 49 -11.09 5.10 -10.08
N ARG A 50 -10.21 4.41 -9.34
CA ARG A 50 -10.56 3.89 -8.01
C ARG A 50 -9.51 4.09 -6.91
N THR A 51 -10.06 4.22 -5.70
CA THR A 51 -9.39 3.97 -4.43
C THR A 51 -9.82 2.59 -3.91
N LEU A 52 -8.85 1.73 -3.64
CA LEU A 52 -9.08 0.39 -3.12
C LEU A 52 -8.31 0.21 -1.82
N CYS A 53 -9.02 -0.11 -0.75
CA CYS A 53 -8.42 -0.48 0.53
C CYS A 53 -8.65 -1.96 0.79
N LEU A 54 -7.57 -2.74 0.77
CA LEU A 54 -7.55 -4.17 0.99
C LEU A 54 -7.26 -4.47 2.45
N HIS A 55 -8.06 -5.36 3.03
CA HIS A 55 -7.76 -6.00 4.30
C HIS A 55 -7.27 -7.42 4.04
N LEU A 56 -5.99 -7.63 4.29
CA LEU A 56 -5.32 -8.91 4.13
C LEU A 56 -5.33 -9.66 5.46
N SER A 57 -5.73 -10.92 5.42
CA SER A 57 -5.62 -11.82 6.56
C SER A 57 -4.31 -12.60 6.53
N ALA A 58 -3.93 -13.21 7.66
CA ALA A 58 -2.73 -14.05 7.75
C ALA A 58 -2.79 -15.35 6.93
N ARG A 59 -3.97 -15.72 6.43
CA ARG A 59 -4.20 -16.93 5.61
C ARG A 59 -4.04 -16.68 4.12
N PHE A 60 -3.86 -15.43 3.73
CA PHE A 60 -3.73 -15.07 2.33
C PHE A 60 -2.42 -15.57 1.72
N SER A 61 -2.50 -16.44 0.70
CA SER A 61 -1.35 -16.85 -0.09
C SER A 61 -1.06 -15.81 -1.16
N SER A 62 0.20 -15.38 -1.27
CA SER A 62 0.60 -14.19 -2.05
C SER A 62 0.50 -14.35 -3.58
N GLU A 63 -0.02 -15.44 -4.13
CA GLU A 63 0.13 -15.75 -5.56
C GLU A 63 -0.94 -15.08 -6.45
N THR A 64 -2.16 -14.91 -5.96
CA THR A 64 -3.31 -14.46 -6.79
C THR A 64 -3.57 -12.94 -6.73
N LEU A 65 -3.19 -12.28 -5.63
CA LEU A 65 -3.42 -10.84 -5.49
C LEU A 65 -2.48 -9.99 -6.34
N PRO A 66 -1.15 -10.22 -6.38
CA PRO A 66 -0.26 -9.46 -7.24
C PRO A 66 -0.64 -9.55 -8.72
N SER A 67 -1.05 -10.75 -9.16
CA SER A 67 -1.48 -11.00 -10.53
C SER A 67 -2.81 -10.32 -10.87
N THR A 68 -3.69 -10.11 -9.88
CA THR A 68 -4.93 -9.34 -10.06
C THR A 68 -4.65 -7.84 -10.02
N LEU A 69 -3.86 -7.34 -9.06
CA LEU A 69 -3.59 -5.92 -8.89
C LEU A 69 -2.94 -5.28 -10.10
N LYS A 70 -1.98 -5.95 -10.74
CA LYS A 70 -1.34 -5.44 -11.97
C LYS A 70 -2.33 -5.21 -13.12
N GLU A 71 -3.45 -5.94 -13.14
CA GLU A 71 -4.48 -5.80 -14.17
C GLU A 71 -5.44 -4.63 -13.88
N LEU A 72 -5.42 -4.07 -12.67
CA LEU A 72 -6.27 -2.95 -12.26
C LEU A 72 -5.73 -1.61 -12.79
N ARG A 73 -5.69 -1.44 -14.11
CA ARG A 73 -5.08 -0.27 -14.78
C ARG A 73 -5.67 1.08 -14.38
N ASN A 74 -6.89 1.10 -13.88
CA ASN A 74 -7.58 2.31 -13.43
C ASN A 74 -7.38 2.62 -11.93
N LEU A 75 -6.60 1.81 -11.21
CA LEU A 75 -6.38 2.03 -9.78
C LEU A 75 -5.34 3.13 -9.57
N GLU A 76 -5.76 4.22 -8.92
CA GLU A 76 -4.88 5.34 -8.58
C GLU A 76 -4.42 5.30 -7.14
N LYS A 77 -5.25 4.78 -6.23
CA LYS A 77 -4.96 4.73 -4.80
C LYS A 77 -5.14 3.32 -4.27
N LEU A 78 -4.10 2.80 -3.62
CA LEU A 78 -4.09 1.49 -2.99
C LEU A 78 -3.77 1.65 -1.50
N CYS A 79 -4.64 1.16 -0.64
CA CYS A 79 -4.34 1.00 0.77
C CYS A 79 -4.24 -0.49 1.06
N LEU A 80 -3.15 -0.94 1.65
CA LEU A 80 -2.98 -2.30 2.15
C LEU A 80 -2.97 -2.24 3.67
N SER A 81 -3.89 -2.96 4.29
CA SER A 81 -3.91 -3.15 5.73
C SER A 81 -3.93 -4.64 6.03
N ARG A 82 -3.15 -5.07 7.00
CA ARG A 82 -3.15 -6.46 7.46
C ARG A 82 -3.71 -6.57 8.87
N VAL A 83 -4.58 -7.54 9.09
CA VAL A 83 -5.08 -7.85 10.43
C VAL A 83 -3.97 -8.58 11.18
N PRO A 84 -3.55 -8.10 12.37
CA PRO A 84 -2.48 -8.72 13.13
C PRO A 84 -2.92 -10.07 13.69
N GLU A 85 -2.72 -11.13 12.90
CA GLU A 85 -2.73 -12.50 13.41
C GLU A 85 -1.42 -13.19 13.04
N VAL A 86 -0.56 -13.34 14.06
CA VAL A 86 0.69 -14.12 14.05
C VAL A 86 1.82 -13.54 13.19
N ARG A 87 3.02 -13.54 13.80
CA ARG A 87 4.32 -13.11 13.28
C ARG A 87 4.73 -13.86 12.00
N ARG A 88 4.16 -13.49 10.85
CA ARG A 88 4.69 -13.88 9.54
C ARG A 88 4.93 -12.63 8.73
N SER A 89 6.17 -12.45 8.29
CA SER A 89 6.58 -11.36 7.42
C SER A 89 5.72 -11.30 6.16
N PHE A 90 5.35 -10.09 5.77
CA PHE A 90 4.55 -9.85 4.57
C PHE A 90 5.46 -9.75 3.34
N LEU A 91 5.60 -10.85 2.61
CA LEU A 91 6.47 -10.94 1.42
C LEU A 91 5.74 -10.53 0.12
N PHE A 92 5.06 -9.38 0.16
CA PHE A 92 4.26 -8.89 -0.97
C PHE A 92 5.06 -8.07 -1.97
N PHE A 93 6.01 -7.27 -1.48
CA PHE A 93 6.84 -6.41 -2.30
C PHE A 93 8.02 -7.22 -2.83
N ARG A 94 7.85 -7.86 -3.99
CA ARG A 94 8.95 -8.57 -4.68
C ARG A 94 9.32 -7.93 -6.01
N ASP A 95 8.34 -7.37 -6.71
CA ASP A 95 8.52 -6.77 -8.02
C ASP A 95 7.56 -5.59 -8.21
N GLN A 96 8.03 -4.50 -8.83
CA GLN A 96 7.22 -3.36 -9.24
C GLN A 96 6.03 -3.76 -10.12
N HIS A 97 6.17 -4.82 -10.94
CA HIS A 97 5.14 -5.30 -11.86
C HIS A 97 3.93 -5.93 -11.15
N GLN A 98 3.98 -6.05 -9.82
CA GLN A 98 2.86 -6.48 -8.98
C GLN A 98 1.87 -5.34 -8.71
N PHE A 99 2.26 -4.09 -8.97
CA PHE A 99 1.42 -2.91 -8.75
C PHE A 99 0.70 -2.47 -10.02
N PRO A 100 -0.46 -1.80 -9.88
CA PRO A 100 -1.12 -1.12 -10.98
C PRO A 100 -0.19 -0.09 -11.64
N PRO A 101 -0.20 0.03 -12.98
CA PRO A 101 0.73 0.89 -13.71
C PRO A 101 0.56 2.38 -13.46
N HIS A 102 -0.64 2.84 -13.07
CA HIS A 102 -0.96 4.25 -12.82
C HIS A 102 -1.16 4.58 -11.34
N LEU A 103 -0.62 3.73 -10.46
CA LEU A 103 -0.72 3.95 -9.03
C LEU A 103 -0.01 5.25 -8.65
N SER A 104 -0.76 6.15 -8.01
CA SER A 104 -0.29 7.48 -7.61
C SER A 104 -0.23 7.65 -6.10
N HIS A 105 -0.99 6.86 -5.34
CA HIS A 105 -0.96 6.88 -3.88
C HIS A 105 -0.92 5.45 -3.35
N ILE A 106 0.00 5.19 -2.43
CA ILE A 106 0.02 3.95 -1.67
C ILE A 106 0.04 4.24 -0.18
N SER A 107 -0.78 3.52 0.58
CA SER A 107 -0.84 3.57 2.04
C SER A 107 -0.72 2.15 2.58
N LEU A 108 0.20 1.95 3.52
CA LEU A 108 0.54 0.65 4.10
C LEU A 108 0.32 0.74 5.61
N PHE A 109 -0.52 -0.15 6.13
CA PHE A 109 -0.92 -0.15 7.53
C PHE A 109 -0.79 -1.55 8.14
N MET A 110 -0.05 -1.67 9.25
CA MET A 110 0.13 -2.93 9.97
C MET A 110 0.61 -4.09 9.07
N CYS A 111 1.35 -3.80 7.99
CA CYS A 111 1.82 -4.82 7.05
C CYS A 111 2.95 -5.69 7.62
N ASN A 112 3.69 -5.24 8.65
CA ASN A 112 4.80 -5.95 9.27
C ASN A 112 5.84 -6.43 8.23
N MET A 113 6.28 -5.53 7.35
CA MET A 113 7.30 -5.82 6.35
C MET A 113 8.69 -5.78 6.98
N GLU A 114 9.46 -6.85 6.86
CA GLU A 114 10.85 -6.89 7.34
C GLU A 114 11.85 -6.37 6.30
N GLU A 115 11.52 -6.57 5.01
CA GLU A 115 12.30 -6.07 3.88
C GLU A 115 11.90 -4.64 3.53
N ASP A 116 12.90 -3.84 3.13
CA ASP A 116 12.70 -2.44 2.75
C ASP A 116 11.81 -2.34 1.50
N PRO A 117 10.64 -1.68 1.58
CA PRO A 117 9.74 -1.52 0.44
C PRO A 117 10.20 -0.41 -0.54
N MET A 118 11.10 0.49 -0.12
CA MET A 118 11.52 1.65 -0.92
C MET A 118 12.09 1.28 -2.30
N PRO A 119 12.97 0.26 -2.47
CA PRO A 119 13.54 -0.11 -3.76
C PRO A 119 12.52 -0.60 -4.81
N ILE A 120 11.31 -0.94 -4.38
CA ILE A 120 10.22 -1.35 -5.26
C ILE A 120 9.30 -0.16 -5.51
N LEU A 121 8.92 0.56 -4.46
CA LEU A 121 8.05 1.73 -4.55
C LEU A 121 8.67 2.87 -5.37
N GLU A 122 9.99 3.06 -5.27
CA GLU A 122 10.70 4.14 -5.96
C GLU A 122 10.68 4.01 -7.48
N LYS A 123 10.42 2.80 -7.98
CA LYS A 123 10.33 2.51 -9.41
C LYS A 123 8.92 2.74 -9.97
N LEU A 124 7.92 3.00 -9.11
CA LEU A 124 6.57 3.38 -9.52
C LEU A 124 6.58 4.85 -9.97
N LEU A 125 6.81 5.08 -11.26
CA LEU A 125 7.09 6.41 -11.83
C LEU A 125 5.95 7.44 -11.68
N HIS A 126 4.72 6.99 -11.43
CA HIS A 126 3.54 7.83 -11.25
C HIS A 126 3.20 8.08 -9.76
N LEU A 127 3.99 7.52 -8.84
CA LEU A 127 3.73 7.60 -7.41
C LEU A 127 4.00 9.02 -6.89
N LYS A 128 2.96 9.61 -6.30
CA LYS A 128 2.93 10.98 -5.77
C LYS A 128 2.85 11.01 -4.26
N SER A 129 2.30 9.96 -3.64
CA SER A 129 2.14 9.86 -2.19
C SER A 129 2.45 8.45 -1.70
N VAL A 130 3.25 8.36 -0.64
CA VAL A 130 3.53 7.12 0.09
C VAL A 130 3.24 7.37 1.57
N GLU A 131 2.48 6.47 2.18
CA GLU A 131 2.19 6.49 3.61
C GLU A 131 2.54 5.13 4.22
N PHE A 132 3.43 5.14 5.21
CA PHE A 132 3.70 4.03 6.11
C PHE A 132 3.10 4.36 7.47
N SER A 133 2.02 3.68 7.83
CA SER A 133 1.29 3.93 9.07
C SER A 133 1.33 2.71 9.99
N SER A 134 1.64 2.93 11.27
CA SER A 134 1.64 1.97 12.39
C SER A 134 2.01 0.53 12.03
N GLY A 135 3.26 0.13 12.25
CA GLY A 135 3.71 -1.26 12.02
C GLY A 135 3.63 -1.70 10.55
N ALA A 136 3.78 -0.75 9.62
CA ALA A 136 3.86 -1.06 8.20
C ALA A 136 5.19 -1.76 7.89
N PHE A 137 6.27 -1.26 8.49
CA PHE A 137 7.64 -1.72 8.35
C PHE A 137 8.23 -2.06 9.73
N ASP A 138 8.67 -3.30 9.88
CA ASP A 138 9.32 -3.85 11.07
C ASP A 138 10.84 -4.03 10.87
N GLY A 139 11.36 -3.65 9.69
CA GLY A 139 12.80 -3.63 9.44
C GLY A 139 13.48 -2.44 10.13
N ARG A 140 14.81 -2.52 10.21
CA ARG A 140 15.63 -1.51 10.89
C ARG A 140 16.11 -0.37 9.99
N ARG A 141 16.15 -0.62 8.68
CA ARG A 141 16.74 0.33 7.73
C ARG A 141 15.95 0.43 6.44
N MET A 142 15.71 1.67 6.02
CA MET A 142 15.20 1.99 4.68
C MET A 142 16.22 2.79 3.89
N VAL A 143 16.26 2.57 2.58
CA VAL A 143 17.13 3.27 1.64
C VAL A 143 16.30 3.76 0.47
N SER A 144 16.31 5.07 0.24
CA SER A 144 15.79 5.69 -0.98
C SER A 144 16.95 5.95 -1.93
N SER A 145 16.96 5.25 -3.06
CA SER A 145 18.07 5.26 -4.01
C SER A 145 18.15 6.58 -4.77
N LYS A 146 19.33 6.88 -5.29
CA LYS A 146 19.57 8.02 -6.18
C LYS A 146 18.67 7.95 -7.41
N GLY A 147 17.93 9.03 -7.66
CA GLY A 147 16.96 9.10 -8.76
C GLY A 147 15.68 8.30 -8.53
N GLY A 148 15.53 7.65 -7.37
CA GLY A 148 14.28 7.04 -6.94
C GLY A 148 13.19 8.09 -6.71
N PHE A 149 11.94 7.67 -6.85
CA PHE A 149 10.76 8.50 -6.57
C PHE A 149 10.70 9.82 -7.37
N PRO A 150 10.70 9.77 -8.72
CA PRO A 150 10.81 10.97 -9.56
C PRO A 150 9.64 11.95 -9.45
N GLN A 151 8.46 11.50 -9.00
CA GLN A 151 7.24 12.33 -8.90
C GLN A 151 6.67 12.40 -7.48
N LEU A 152 7.36 11.85 -6.48
CA LEU A 152 6.84 11.80 -5.11
C LEU A 152 6.76 13.21 -4.53
N ARG A 153 5.59 13.55 -4.00
CA ARG A 153 5.28 14.86 -3.40
C ARG A 153 5.02 14.78 -1.91
N ALA A 154 4.47 13.66 -1.43
CA ALA A 154 4.17 13.43 -0.03
C ALA A 154 4.74 12.08 0.43
N LEU A 155 5.47 12.09 1.55
CA LEU A 155 5.93 10.90 2.24
C LEU A 155 5.57 11.01 3.72
N GLU A 156 4.86 10.02 4.23
CA GLU A 156 4.50 9.92 5.64
C GLU A 156 5.06 8.62 6.22
N ILE A 157 5.85 8.72 7.28
CA ILE A 157 6.44 7.59 8.01
C ILE A 157 6.01 7.73 9.46
N ILE A 158 4.92 7.06 9.82
CA ILE A 158 4.24 7.22 11.11
C ILE A 158 4.21 5.88 11.84
N GLY A 159 4.75 5.82 13.07
CA GLY A 159 4.63 4.64 13.93
C GLY A 159 5.44 3.43 13.47
N GLN A 160 6.64 3.65 12.92
CA GLN A 160 7.57 2.58 12.55
C GLN A 160 8.56 2.37 13.71
N GLU A 161 8.17 1.57 14.70
CA GLU A 161 8.85 1.46 15.99
C GLU A 161 10.25 0.85 15.90
N ALA A 162 10.52 0.01 14.89
CA ALA A 162 11.81 -0.68 14.70
C ALA A 162 12.77 0.06 13.76
N LEU A 163 12.33 1.14 13.11
CA LEU A 163 13.14 1.89 12.15
C LEU A 163 14.25 2.64 12.89
N GLU A 164 15.50 2.26 12.65
CA GLU A 164 16.71 2.85 13.23
C GLU A 164 17.36 3.87 12.28
N GLU A 165 17.46 3.50 10.99
CA GLU A 165 18.19 4.28 9.99
C GLU A 165 17.33 4.49 8.73
N TRP A 166 17.22 5.75 8.28
CA TRP A 166 16.65 6.06 6.96
C TRP A 166 17.70 6.80 6.13
N ILE A 167 18.15 6.17 5.05
CA ILE A 167 19.14 6.73 4.12
C ILE A 167 18.41 7.27 2.89
N VAL A 168 18.66 8.53 2.56
CA VAL A 168 18.20 9.15 1.32
C VAL A 168 19.43 9.55 0.52
N GLU A 169 19.66 8.90 -0.61
CA GLU A 169 20.77 9.24 -1.49
C GLU A 169 20.53 10.58 -2.21
N GLU A 170 21.62 11.29 -2.53
CA GLU A 170 21.52 12.58 -3.21
C GLU A 170 20.80 12.48 -4.56
N GLY A 171 19.75 13.29 -4.73
CA GLY A 171 18.92 13.32 -5.93
C GLY A 171 17.75 12.34 -5.90
N SER A 172 17.50 11.65 -4.78
CA SER A 172 16.25 10.94 -4.53
C SER A 172 15.11 11.93 -4.26
N MET A 173 13.87 11.57 -4.61
CA MET A 173 12.65 12.35 -4.32
C MET A 173 12.73 13.86 -4.67
N PRO A 174 13.12 14.26 -5.89
CA PRO A 174 13.36 15.66 -6.24
C PRO A 174 12.13 16.58 -6.20
N CYS A 175 10.92 16.02 -6.05
CA CYS A 175 9.65 16.75 -6.03
C CYS A 175 8.96 16.72 -4.65
N LEU A 176 9.66 16.27 -3.60
CA LEU A 176 9.08 16.14 -2.27
C LEU A 176 8.68 17.52 -1.72
N GLN A 177 7.41 17.65 -1.31
CA GLN A 177 6.82 18.88 -0.78
C GLN A 177 6.34 18.71 0.66
N THR A 178 6.01 17.47 1.04
CA THR A 178 5.46 17.15 2.35
C THR A 178 6.16 15.91 2.88
N LEU A 179 6.77 16.04 4.06
CA LEU A 179 7.36 14.95 4.81
C LEU A 179 6.78 15.00 6.23
N ALA A 180 6.17 13.89 6.66
CA ALA A 180 5.77 13.70 8.04
C ALA A 180 6.49 12.48 8.61
N ILE A 181 7.19 12.66 9.72
CA ILE A 181 7.75 11.57 10.50
C ILE A 181 7.19 11.73 11.91
N ASP A 182 6.49 10.71 12.39
CA ASP A 182 5.88 10.75 13.73
C ASP A 182 5.93 9.37 14.38
N ASN A 183 6.05 9.32 15.70
CA ASN A 183 6.10 8.09 16.50
C ASN A 183 7.09 7.01 15.99
N CYS A 184 8.25 7.42 15.46
CA CYS A 184 9.35 6.52 15.06
C CYS A 184 10.46 6.55 16.12
N LYS A 185 10.28 5.80 17.21
CA LYS A 185 11.07 5.96 18.45
C LYS A 185 12.55 5.56 18.34
N MET A 186 12.88 4.63 17.44
CA MET A 186 14.25 4.13 17.26
C MET A 186 15.04 4.91 16.21
N LEU A 187 14.40 5.84 15.47
CA LEU A 187 15.06 6.58 14.40
C LEU A 187 16.12 7.51 14.99
N GLU A 188 17.39 7.24 14.69
CA GLU A 188 18.53 7.93 15.31
C GLU A 188 18.74 9.34 14.76
N GLU A 189 18.61 9.50 13.44
CA GLU A 189 18.75 10.79 12.77
C GLU A 189 17.82 10.91 11.55
N LEU A 190 17.53 12.15 11.15
CA LEU A 190 16.86 12.43 9.89
C LEU A 190 17.86 12.35 8.73
N PRO A 191 17.47 11.81 7.56
CA PRO A 191 18.37 11.72 6.41
C PRO A 191 18.80 13.10 5.91
N ARG A 192 20.10 13.24 5.68
CA ARG A 192 20.70 14.48 5.14
C ARG A 192 20.42 14.71 3.66
N GLY A 193 19.97 13.69 2.93
CA GLY A 193 19.67 13.77 1.51
C GLY A 193 18.38 14.50 1.15
N LEU A 194 17.56 14.85 2.14
CA LEU A 194 16.37 15.68 1.96
C LEU A 194 16.82 17.14 1.68
N LYS A 195 16.59 17.63 0.46
CA LYS A 195 16.86 19.02 0.06
C LYS A 195 15.58 19.76 -0.26
#